data_AF-A0A960UTA0-F1
#
_entry.id   AF-A0A960UTA0-F1
#
_cell.length_a   1.000
_cell.length_b   1.000
_cell.length_c   1.000
_cell.angle_alpha   90.00
_cell.angle_beta   90.00
_cell.angle_gamma   90.00
#
_symmetry.space_group_name_H-M   'P 1'
#
loop_
_entity.id
_entity.type
_entity.pdbx_description
1 polymer ?
#
loop_
_entity_poly.entity_id
_entity_poly.type
_entity_poly.pdbx_seq_one_letter_code
_entity_poly.pdbx_strand_id
1 'polypeptide(L)'
;MALYVAGIDVGGEKKGYHLCLLKDSKVELFAHSRSASEAIVILENHLNHRRAALRALAIDGPARAQRARDSVRAPEAELASRGYRLLYTPREAPPAGHWMQQSATLHRLARKAFDQCEVLETYPSAVSDRLFGLDVDLPVSLLQGKEKRKFHGDYIDAMLCAVSARYHCLKESEELKNTGRDATHHADLTLPRFPLTRATLAFLIRGKSVLLGLKKKGFGQGYWNGFGGKIEAGETPTMAAAREIQEECGLKARNLRPAGKLFFHFDDDPRRIEGFLFRSQDFSGEPEETAEMRPRWFKIQELPFQKMWEDDRFWLPHVLAGKEVHATFRFAQKKMVDYSLEIRPGK
;
A
#
# COMPACT_ATOMS: atom_id res chain seq x y z
N MET A 1 0.86 28.76 18.84
CA MET A 1 1.07 29.33 17.49
C MET A 1 0.82 28.22 16.48
N ALA A 2 0.25 28.54 15.32
CA ALA A 2 0.03 27.54 14.26
C ALA A 2 1.35 26.95 13.79
N LEU A 3 1.38 25.64 13.55
CA LEU A 3 2.57 24.93 13.11
C LEU A 3 2.70 25.04 11.60
N TYR A 4 3.77 25.67 11.13
CA TYR A 4 4.08 25.74 9.70
C TYR A 4 5.17 24.74 9.35
N VAL A 5 4.87 23.84 8.43
CA VAL A 5 5.86 22.91 7.86
C VAL A 5 5.72 22.82 6.36
N ALA A 6 6.83 22.55 5.69
CA ALA A 6 6.88 22.50 4.23
C ALA A 6 7.43 21.15 3.75
N GLY A 7 7.03 20.82 2.54
CA GLY A 7 7.53 19.68 1.79
C GLY A 7 7.86 20.09 0.37
N ILE A 8 8.99 19.61 -0.15
CA ILE A 8 9.43 19.94 -1.51
C ILE A 8 9.82 18.67 -2.25
N ASP A 9 9.17 18.41 -3.39
CA ASP A 9 9.63 17.44 -4.38
C ASP A 9 10.61 18.09 -5.37
N VAL A 10 11.74 17.42 -5.61
CA VAL A 10 12.80 17.87 -6.53
C VAL A 10 12.71 17.09 -7.84
N GLY A 11 11.88 17.57 -8.76
CA GLY A 11 11.66 16.98 -10.09
C GLY A 11 12.73 17.28 -11.15
N GLY A 12 13.87 17.88 -10.78
CA GLY A 12 14.99 18.15 -11.69
C GLY A 12 14.75 19.31 -12.68
N GLU A 13 15.65 19.51 -13.65
CA GLU A 13 15.51 20.57 -14.69
C GLU A 13 14.24 20.47 -15.54
N LYS A 14 13.72 19.25 -15.71
CA LYS A 14 12.55 19.00 -16.56
C LYS A 14 11.25 19.40 -15.88
N LYS A 15 11.11 19.08 -14.58
CA LYS A 15 9.86 19.29 -13.86
C LYS A 15 9.94 20.43 -12.85
N GLY A 16 11.11 20.86 -12.40
CA GLY A 16 11.27 21.92 -11.40
C GLY A 16 11.04 21.41 -9.98
N TYR A 17 10.66 22.31 -9.07
CA TYR A 17 10.41 22.01 -7.67
C TYR A 17 8.94 22.20 -7.36
N HIS A 18 8.34 21.23 -6.68
CA HIS A 18 6.93 21.27 -6.28
C HIS A 18 6.87 21.42 -4.77
N LEU A 19 6.16 22.44 -4.30
CA LEU A 19 6.12 22.82 -2.91
C LEU A 19 4.72 22.58 -2.35
N CYS A 20 4.68 22.01 -1.15
CA CYS A 20 3.50 21.99 -0.29
C CYS A 20 3.82 22.71 1.02
N LEU A 21 2.98 23.66 1.42
CA LEU A 21 3.02 24.25 2.77
C LEU A 21 1.78 23.82 3.54
N LEU A 22 2.01 23.24 4.72
CA LEU A 22 0.97 22.94 5.69
C LEU A 22 0.98 23.99 6.79
N LYS A 23 -0.22 24.39 7.18
CA LYS A 23 -0.51 25.03 8.46
C LYS A 23 -1.32 24.05 9.29
N ASP A 24 -0.71 23.53 10.34
CA ASP A 24 -1.22 22.40 11.11
C ASP A 24 -1.53 21.23 10.15
N SER A 25 -2.79 20.84 10.00
CA SER A 25 -3.22 19.78 9.08
C SER A 25 -3.70 20.27 7.71
N LYS A 26 -3.70 21.58 7.45
CA LYS A 26 -4.32 22.14 6.24
C LYS A 26 -3.29 22.53 5.19
N VAL A 27 -3.50 22.10 3.94
CA VAL A 27 -2.73 22.59 2.79
C VAL A 27 -3.09 24.05 2.53
N GLU A 28 -2.13 24.95 2.78
CA GLU A 28 -2.28 26.38 2.51
C GLU A 28 -1.73 26.77 1.13
N LEU A 29 -0.72 26.04 0.63
CA LEU A 29 -0.06 26.37 -0.62
C LEU A 29 0.38 25.12 -1.38
N PHE A 30 0.05 25.12 -2.67
CA PHE A 30 0.80 24.38 -3.68
C PHE A 30 1.43 25.35 -4.68
N ALA A 31 2.75 25.29 -4.80
CA ALA A 31 3.52 26.14 -5.70
C ALA A 31 4.51 25.32 -6.53
N HIS A 32 4.86 25.87 -7.68
CA HIS A 32 5.87 25.33 -8.59
C HIS A 32 6.96 26.39 -8.76
N SER A 33 8.20 25.95 -8.90
CA SER A 33 9.32 26.82 -9.26
C SER A 33 10.28 26.14 -10.22
N ARG A 34 11.05 26.94 -10.95
CA ARG A 34 12.08 26.47 -11.89
C ARG A 34 13.45 26.38 -11.24
N SER A 35 13.65 26.96 -10.05
CA SER A 35 14.93 26.97 -9.34
C SER A 35 14.77 26.81 -7.83
N ALA A 36 15.81 26.29 -7.17
CA ALA A 36 15.83 26.16 -5.70
C ALA A 36 15.73 27.51 -4.99
N SER A 37 16.36 28.56 -5.53
CA SER A 37 16.26 29.92 -4.97
C SER A 37 14.84 30.46 -5.01
N GLU A 38 14.15 30.26 -6.14
CA GLU A 38 12.75 30.65 -6.29
C GLU A 38 11.84 29.88 -5.33
N ALA A 39 12.08 28.58 -5.12
CA ALA A 39 11.38 27.78 -4.12
C ALA A 39 11.47 28.39 -2.71
N ILE A 40 12.66 28.83 -2.30
CA ILE A 40 12.89 29.47 -0.99
C ILE A 40 12.18 30.82 -0.91
N VAL A 41 12.30 31.66 -1.94
CA VAL A 41 11.63 32.97 -1.99
C VAL A 41 10.11 32.84 -1.89
N ILE A 42 9.52 31.83 -2.54
CA ILE A 42 8.07 31.56 -2.43
C ILE A 42 7.68 31.28 -0.98
N LEU A 43 8.44 30.44 -0.27
CA LEU A 43 8.18 30.13 1.14
C LEU A 43 8.38 31.35 2.04
N GLU A 44 9.50 32.07 1.88
CA GLU A 44 9.79 33.30 2.65
C GLU A 44 8.69 34.33 2.48
N ASN A 45 8.29 34.64 1.24
CA ASN A 45 7.21 35.59 0.98
C ASN A 45 5.90 35.15 1.65
N HIS A 46 5.54 33.88 1.50
CA HIS A 46 4.29 33.36 2.08
C HIS A 46 4.27 33.47 3.62
N LEU A 47 5.40 33.16 4.27
CA LEU A 47 5.57 33.17 5.72
C LEU A 47 5.70 34.60 6.28
N ASN A 48 6.46 35.48 5.61
CA ASN A 48 6.67 36.87 6.00
C ASN A 48 5.35 37.66 5.99
N HIS A 49 4.51 37.47 4.97
CA HIS A 49 3.17 38.06 4.92
C HIS A 49 2.28 37.67 6.12
N ARG A 50 2.56 36.52 6.75
CA ARG A 50 1.80 35.96 7.88
C ARG A 50 2.50 36.14 9.22
N ARG A 51 3.70 36.73 9.24
CA ARG A 51 4.58 36.78 10.43
C ARG A 51 4.75 35.40 11.07
N ALA A 52 4.87 34.37 10.23
CA ALA A 52 4.99 32.98 10.64
C ALA A 52 6.43 32.49 10.49
N ALA A 53 6.83 31.52 11.32
CA ALA A 53 8.11 30.84 11.23
C ALA A 53 7.93 29.41 10.73
N LEU A 54 8.80 28.97 9.82
CA LEU A 54 8.84 27.58 9.36
C LEU A 54 9.51 26.72 10.42
N ARG A 55 8.82 25.68 10.90
CA ARG A 55 9.36 24.81 11.95
C ARG A 55 10.20 23.66 11.40
N ALA A 56 9.72 23.04 10.33
CA ALA A 56 10.46 22.02 9.60
C ALA A 56 10.17 22.05 8.10
N LEU A 57 11.14 21.60 7.32
CA LEU A 57 11.07 21.43 5.88
C LEU A 57 11.59 20.05 5.52
N ALA A 58 10.78 19.23 4.87
CA ALA A 58 11.23 17.96 4.31
C ALA A 58 11.42 18.07 2.79
N ILE A 59 12.47 17.45 2.28
CA ILE A 59 12.83 17.48 0.86
C ILE A 59 12.84 16.06 0.33
N ASP A 60 12.02 15.79 -0.71
CA ASP A 60 12.16 14.61 -1.57
C ASP A 60 13.24 14.88 -2.59
N GLY A 61 14.42 14.35 -2.28
CA GLY A 61 15.58 14.42 -3.13
C GLY A 61 16.62 13.38 -2.72
N PRO A 62 17.54 13.04 -3.62
CA PRO A 62 18.62 12.12 -3.34
C PRO A 62 19.58 12.82 -2.37
N ALA A 63 19.57 12.38 -1.11
CA ALA A 63 20.39 12.95 -0.06
C ALA A 63 21.86 13.00 -0.49
N ARG A 64 22.50 14.14 -0.19
CA ARG A 64 23.87 14.52 -0.57
C ARG A 64 24.85 13.34 -0.56
N ALA A 65 25.19 12.76 -1.72
CA ALA A 65 26.31 11.82 -1.80
C ALA A 65 26.91 11.74 -3.20
N GLN A 66 27.74 12.71 -3.56
CA GLN A 66 29.07 12.34 -4.04
C GLN A 66 30.01 12.30 -2.84
N ARG A 67 30.18 11.13 -2.22
CA ARG A 67 31.44 10.70 -1.57
C ARG A 67 31.35 9.22 -1.18
N ALA A 68 32.47 8.54 -1.43
CA ALA A 68 32.61 7.11 -1.49
C ALA A 68 32.60 6.41 -0.11
N ARG A 69 32.21 5.13 -0.17
CA ARG A 69 32.29 4.05 0.85
C ARG A 69 31.08 3.86 1.77
N ASP A 70 30.33 2.82 1.41
CA ASP A 70 29.62 1.82 2.23
C ASP A 70 29.19 2.20 3.66
N SER A 71 27.94 2.62 3.79
CA SER A 71 27.01 2.40 4.92
C SER A 71 25.73 3.21 4.68
N VAL A 72 24.60 2.75 5.23
CA VAL A 72 23.31 3.46 5.21
C VAL A 72 23.51 4.90 5.72
N ARG A 73 22.97 5.92 5.03
CA ARG A 73 23.24 7.34 5.32
C ARG A 73 22.76 7.72 6.73
N ALA A 74 23.34 8.68 7.44
CA ALA A 74 22.94 9.00 8.82
C ALA A 74 21.45 9.43 8.99
N PRO A 75 20.87 10.27 8.11
CA PRO A 75 19.42 10.57 8.16
C PRO A 75 18.55 9.38 7.77
N GLU A 76 19.03 8.52 6.88
CA GLU A 76 18.37 7.26 6.55
C GLU A 76 18.42 6.27 7.69
N ALA A 77 19.56 6.14 8.36
CA ALA A 77 19.72 5.33 9.56
C ALA A 77 18.84 5.88 10.68
N GLU A 78 18.70 7.20 10.79
CA GLU A 78 17.79 7.85 11.73
C GLU A 78 16.32 7.55 11.39
N LEU A 79 15.90 7.69 10.13
CA LEU A 79 14.55 7.34 9.67
C LEU A 79 14.29 5.83 9.80
N ALA A 80 15.24 4.98 9.41
CA ALA A 80 15.17 3.53 9.56
C ALA A 80 15.13 3.12 11.04
N SER A 81 15.87 3.79 11.92
CA SER A 81 15.83 3.56 13.39
C SER A 81 14.49 3.96 14.00
N ARG A 82 13.78 4.90 13.36
CA ARG A 82 12.40 5.29 13.67
C ARG A 82 11.36 4.43 12.94
N GLY A 83 11.82 3.38 12.26
CA GLY A 83 11.02 2.35 11.60
C GLY A 83 10.64 2.63 10.15
N TYR A 84 10.88 3.82 9.59
CA TYR A 84 10.43 4.16 8.22
C TYR A 84 11.06 3.25 7.15
N ARG A 85 10.27 2.84 6.14
CA ARG A 85 10.74 1.92 5.07
C ARG A 85 11.44 2.71 3.98
N LEU A 86 12.76 2.80 4.00
CA LEU A 86 13.51 3.51 2.95
C LEU A 86 13.36 2.83 1.59
N LEU A 87 12.95 3.60 0.57
CA LEU A 87 13.05 3.22 -0.84
C LEU A 87 14.24 3.98 -1.43
N TYR A 88 15.29 3.24 -1.80
CA TYR A 88 16.49 3.84 -2.38
C TYR A 88 16.31 4.06 -3.88
N THR A 89 16.84 5.17 -4.40
CA THR A 89 17.12 5.28 -5.84
C THR A 89 18.33 4.37 -6.15
N PRO A 90 18.24 3.43 -7.11
CA PRO A 90 19.37 2.58 -7.48
C PRO A 90 20.61 3.41 -7.82
N ARG A 91 21.80 2.93 -7.45
CA ARG A 91 23.10 3.59 -7.74
C ARG A 91 23.30 3.94 -9.22
N GLU A 92 22.53 3.32 -10.13
CA GLU A 92 22.85 3.25 -11.57
C GLU A 92 21.84 3.90 -12.53
N ALA A 93 20.89 4.74 -12.10
CA ALA A 93 20.09 5.54 -13.06
C ALA A 93 19.53 6.85 -12.47
N PRO A 94 19.66 8.05 -13.10
CA PRO A 94 20.28 8.44 -14.39
C PRO A 94 21.56 9.31 -14.14
N PRO A 95 22.24 9.94 -15.13
CA PRO A 95 23.59 10.49 -14.91
C PRO A 95 23.56 11.57 -13.83
N ALA A 96 24.55 11.51 -12.95
CA ALA A 96 24.59 12.14 -11.64
C ALA A 96 24.64 13.69 -11.60
N GLY A 97 24.32 14.37 -12.71
CA GLY A 97 24.54 15.80 -12.88
C GLY A 97 23.53 16.69 -12.15
N HIS A 98 22.24 16.62 -12.50
CA HIS A 98 21.39 17.81 -12.31
C HIS A 98 20.45 17.76 -11.10
N TRP A 99 19.61 16.73 -10.93
CA TRP A 99 18.62 16.70 -9.84
C TRP A 99 19.25 16.50 -8.43
N MET A 100 20.36 15.77 -8.34
CA MET A 100 21.16 15.64 -7.10
C MET A 100 21.80 16.97 -6.66
N GLN A 101 22.40 17.71 -7.58
CA GLN A 101 22.98 19.03 -7.29
C GLN A 101 21.90 20.05 -6.91
N GLN A 102 20.72 19.93 -7.50
CA GLN A 102 19.55 20.75 -7.22
C GLN A 102 19.02 20.53 -5.80
N SER A 103 18.88 19.27 -5.36
CA SER A 103 18.50 18.97 -3.96
C SER A 103 19.55 19.48 -2.96
N ALA A 104 20.85 19.27 -3.23
CA ALA A 104 21.92 19.78 -2.37
C ALA A 104 21.93 21.32 -2.30
N THR A 105 21.63 21.99 -3.41
CA THR A 105 21.51 23.44 -3.48
C THR A 105 20.30 23.93 -2.68
N LEU A 106 19.13 23.31 -2.87
CA LEU A 106 17.93 23.62 -2.10
C LEU A 106 18.16 23.48 -0.60
N HIS A 107 18.78 22.38 -0.16
CA HIS A 107 19.06 22.17 1.25
C HIS A 107 19.99 23.26 1.82
N ARG A 108 21.04 23.66 1.09
CA ARG A 108 21.96 24.73 1.53
C ARG A 108 21.24 26.08 1.63
N LEU A 109 20.38 26.40 0.67
CA LEU A 109 19.59 27.63 0.69
C LEU A 109 18.55 27.62 1.82
N ALA A 110 17.85 26.50 2.03
CA ALA A 110 16.89 26.34 3.11
C ALA A 110 17.51 26.57 4.49
N ARG A 111 18.69 26.00 4.77
CA ARG A 111 19.39 26.24 6.04
C ARG A 111 19.86 27.68 6.23
N LYS A 112 20.12 28.39 5.14
CA LYS A 112 20.52 29.80 5.21
C LYS A 112 19.31 30.71 5.44
N ALA A 113 18.18 30.41 4.80
CA ALA A 113 16.97 31.23 4.88
C ALA A 113 16.15 30.96 6.16
N PHE A 114 16.17 29.71 6.67
CA PHE A 114 15.42 29.27 7.83
C PHE A 114 16.35 28.67 8.87
N ASP A 115 17.09 29.52 9.59
CA ASP A 115 18.15 29.15 10.54
C ASP A 115 17.65 28.33 11.75
N GLN A 116 16.42 28.56 12.19
CA GLN A 116 15.76 27.81 13.27
C GLN A 116 14.89 26.63 12.79
N CYS A 117 14.84 26.39 11.48
CA CYS A 117 14.04 25.32 10.87
C CYS A 117 14.82 24.02 10.79
N GLU A 118 14.17 22.92 11.15
CA GLU A 118 14.71 21.58 10.93
C GLU A 118 14.54 21.19 9.45
N VAL A 119 15.66 21.03 8.74
CA VAL A 119 15.66 20.58 7.35
C VAL A 119 15.91 19.08 7.32
N LEU A 120 14.90 18.35 6.86
CA LEU A 120 14.86 16.90 6.76
C LEU A 120 14.98 16.48 5.30
N GLU A 121 15.63 15.35 5.09
CA GLU A 121 15.57 14.62 3.81
C GLU A 121 14.58 13.47 4.00
N THR A 122 13.67 13.28 3.05
CA THR A 122 12.66 12.22 3.13
C THR A 122 12.44 11.60 1.76
N TYR A 123 11.74 10.48 1.75
CA TYR A 123 11.29 9.79 0.54
C TYR A 123 9.78 9.59 0.68
N PRO A 124 8.93 10.31 -0.08
CA PRO A 124 7.47 10.20 -0.04
C PRO A 124 6.97 8.77 -0.13
N SER A 125 7.63 7.97 -0.95
CA SER A 125 7.35 6.54 -1.12
C SER A 125 7.72 5.70 0.10
N ALA A 126 8.65 6.16 0.94
CA ALA A 126 9.04 5.50 2.19
C ALA A 126 8.07 5.76 3.35
N VAL A 127 7.33 6.87 3.26
CA VAL A 127 6.40 7.32 4.29
C VAL A 127 4.94 7.11 3.89
N SER A 128 4.63 7.01 2.59
CA SER A 128 3.26 6.90 2.08
C SER A 128 2.44 5.80 2.75
N ASP A 129 3.08 4.68 3.04
CA ASP A 129 2.43 3.49 3.62
C ASP A 129 2.16 3.63 5.12
N ARG A 130 2.73 4.66 5.77
CA ARG A 130 2.58 4.95 7.21
C ARG A 130 1.82 6.24 7.51
N LEU A 131 1.51 7.03 6.48
CA LEU A 131 0.70 8.24 6.60
C LEU A 131 -0.80 7.98 6.35
N PHE A 132 -1.20 6.71 6.24
CA PHE A 132 -2.60 6.30 6.17
C PHE A 132 -3.33 6.64 7.50
N GLY A 133 -4.45 7.37 7.40
CA GLY A 133 -5.24 7.80 8.56
C GLY A 133 -4.92 9.21 9.08
N LEU A 134 -4.02 9.95 8.43
CA LEU A 134 -3.75 11.34 8.78
C LEU A 134 -4.74 12.28 8.06
N ASP A 135 -5.52 13.01 8.84
CA ASP A 135 -6.41 14.06 8.35
C ASP A 135 -5.57 15.25 7.87
N VAL A 136 -5.31 15.30 6.57
CA VAL A 136 -4.77 16.47 5.88
C VAL A 136 -5.88 17.07 5.03
N ASP A 137 -6.26 18.30 5.35
CA ASP A 137 -7.26 19.03 4.59
C ASP A 137 -6.66 19.54 3.29
N LEU A 138 -7.10 18.95 2.18
CA LEU A 138 -6.71 19.32 0.84
C LEU A 138 -7.85 20.04 0.09
N PRO A 139 -7.80 21.38 -0.02
CA PRO A 139 -8.72 22.10 -0.90
C PRO A 139 -8.42 21.74 -2.35
N VAL A 140 -9.27 20.93 -2.97
CA VAL A 140 -9.08 20.42 -4.34
C VAL A 140 -8.84 21.56 -5.36
N SER A 141 -9.39 22.75 -5.10
CA SER A 141 -9.15 23.97 -5.89
C SER A 141 -7.66 24.33 -6.03
N LEU A 142 -6.82 24.03 -5.03
CA LEU A 142 -5.37 24.27 -5.08
C LEU A 142 -4.65 23.37 -6.09
N LEU A 143 -5.28 22.25 -6.51
CA LEU A 143 -4.78 21.29 -7.50
C LEU A 143 -5.51 21.34 -8.86
N GLN A 144 -6.63 22.07 -8.97
CA GLN A 144 -7.48 22.07 -10.18
C GLN A 144 -6.94 22.90 -11.36
N GLY A 145 -5.86 23.66 -11.16
CA GLY A 145 -5.22 24.44 -12.22
C GLY A 145 -4.78 23.56 -13.41
N LYS A 146 -5.04 24.00 -14.65
CA LYS A 146 -4.63 23.27 -15.87
C LYS A 146 -3.14 22.93 -15.89
N GLU A 147 -2.29 23.86 -15.45
CA GLU A 147 -0.84 23.66 -15.39
C GLU A 147 -0.40 22.68 -14.30
N LYS A 148 -1.19 22.56 -13.21
CA LYS A 148 -0.88 21.68 -12.08
C LYS A 148 -1.24 20.22 -12.33
N ARG A 149 -2.21 19.95 -13.21
CA ARG A 149 -2.64 18.58 -13.59
C ARG A 149 -1.49 17.71 -14.09
N LYS A 150 -0.55 18.30 -14.83
CA LYS A 150 0.63 17.59 -15.35
C LYS A 150 1.56 17.08 -14.24
N PHE A 151 1.51 17.70 -13.06
CA PHE A 151 2.43 17.47 -11.94
C PHE A 151 1.71 17.00 -10.67
N HIS A 152 0.50 16.43 -10.79
CA HIS A 152 -0.29 16.01 -9.63
C HIS A 152 0.46 15.03 -8.73
N GLY A 153 1.19 14.07 -9.30
CA GLY A 153 2.02 13.15 -8.52
C GLY A 153 3.08 13.91 -7.71
N ASP A 154 3.80 14.83 -8.35
CA ASP A 154 4.88 15.59 -7.72
C ASP A 154 4.36 16.51 -6.58
N TYR A 155 3.13 17.05 -6.70
CA TYR A 155 2.48 17.77 -5.60
C TYR A 155 2.06 16.87 -4.44
N ILE A 156 1.64 15.63 -4.72
CA ILE A 156 1.34 14.64 -3.67
C ILE A 156 2.63 14.25 -2.95
N ASP A 157 3.73 14.08 -3.67
CA ASP A 157 5.05 13.79 -3.09
C ASP A 157 5.53 14.95 -2.18
N ALA A 158 5.36 16.19 -2.64
CA ALA A 158 5.61 17.37 -1.80
C ALA A 158 4.69 17.43 -0.57
N MET A 159 3.43 17.01 -0.68
CA MET A 159 2.51 16.94 0.46
C MET A 159 2.96 15.88 1.47
N LEU A 160 3.34 14.69 1.02
CA LEU A 160 3.86 13.62 1.89
C LEU A 160 5.14 14.05 2.61
N CYS A 161 6.00 14.83 1.96
CA CYS A 161 7.13 15.49 2.62
C CYS A 161 6.66 16.41 3.75
N ALA A 162 5.71 17.31 3.48
CA ALA A 162 5.25 18.28 4.47
C ALA A 162 4.63 17.58 5.69
N VAL A 163 3.88 16.50 5.48
CA VAL A 163 3.34 15.67 6.57
C VAL A 163 4.45 15.01 7.38
N SER A 164 5.52 14.53 6.74
CA SER A 164 6.69 13.97 7.43
C SER A 164 7.36 15.02 8.32
N ALA A 165 7.51 16.25 7.83
CA ALA A 165 8.05 17.37 8.58
C ALA A 165 7.17 17.71 9.81
N ARG A 166 5.84 17.72 9.64
CA ARG A 166 4.88 17.91 10.74
C ARG A 166 5.10 16.88 11.84
N TYR A 167 5.16 15.61 11.47
CA TYR A 167 5.27 14.51 12.40
C TYR A 167 6.59 14.57 13.21
N HIS A 168 7.68 14.93 12.53
CA HIS A 168 8.97 15.18 13.20
C HIS A 168 8.86 16.29 14.26
N CYS A 169 8.18 17.40 13.94
CA CYS A 169 8.01 18.52 14.86
C CYS A 169 7.17 18.17 16.09
N LEU A 170 6.09 17.43 15.91
CA LEU A 170 5.13 17.12 16.96
C LEU A 170 5.61 16.04 17.92
N LYS A 171 6.73 15.37 17.62
CA LYS A 171 7.24 14.22 18.39
C LYS A 171 6.20 13.12 18.59
N GLU A 172 5.14 13.08 17.78
CA GLU A 172 4.14 12.01 17.69
C GLU A 172 4.81 10.64 17.45
N SER A 173 6.10 10.62 17.10
CA SER A 173 6.98 9.45 17.14
C SER A 173 7.01 8.67 18.46
N GLU A 174 6.58 9.23 19.61
CA GLU A 174 6.45 8.42 20.84
C GLU A 174 5.33 7.37 20.74
N GLU A 175 4.29 7.60 19.94
CA GLU A 175 3.28 6.56 19.64
C GLU A 175 3.83 5.49 18.68
N LEU A 176 4.90 5.78 17.93
CA LEU A 176 5.65 4.79 17.14
C LEU A 176 6.69 4.00 17.96
N LYS A 177 7.09 4.48 19.16
CA LYS A 177 8.11 3.81 20.01
C LYS A 177 7.65 2.46 20.58
N ASN A 178 6.34 2.17 20.55
CA ASN A 178 5.78 0.90 21.05
C ASN A 178 5.34 -0.08 19.94
N THR A 179 5.91 0.02 18.74
CA THR A 179 5.68 -0.98 17.67
C THR A 179 6.86 -1.92 17.44
N GLY A 180 7.81 -1.94 18.38
CA GLY A 180 8.85 -2.96 18.48
C GLY A 180 8.38 -4.21 19.24
N ARG A 181 8.76 -5.38 18.70
CA ARG A 181 8.98 -6.70 19.34
C ARG A 181 7.92 -7.36 20.25
N ASP A 182 6.72 -6.83 20.44
CA ASP A 182 5.56 -7.57 20.98
C ASP A 182 4.44 -7.59 19.91
N ALA A 183 4.58 -8.35 18.82
CA ALA A 183 4.24 -9.77 18.74
C ALA A 183 2.84 -10.09 19.28
N THR A 184 1.81 -9.91 18.46
CA THR A 184 1.01 -11.05 17.95
C THR A 184 -0.26 -10.66 17.19
N HIS A 185 -0.78 -9.43 17.28
CA HIS A 185 -2.08 -9.16 16.66
C HIS A 185 -2.14 -7.73 16.11
N HIS A 186 -2.60 -7.61 14.85
CA HIS A 186 -2.91 -6.38 14.10
C HIS A 186 -1.79 -5.78 13.23
N ALA A 187 -1.32 -6.56 12.25
CA ALA A 187 -0.72 -5.99 11.04
C ALA A 187 -1.85 -5.72 10.03
N ASP A 188 -2.29 -4.47 9.84
CA ASP A 188 -3.07 -4.11 8.65
C ASP A 188 -2.13 -4.10 7.43
N LEU A 189 -2.05 -5.26 6.79
CA LEU A 189 -1.37 -5.45 5.52
C LEU A 189 -1.95 -4.53 4.44
N THR A 190 -1.08 -3.68 3.91
CA THR A 190 -1.32 -2.80 2.77
C THR A 190 -0.90 -3.47 1.47
N LEU A 191 -1.66 -3.24 0.39
CA LEU A 191 -1.49 -3.87 -0.91
C LEU A 191 -0.62 -3.06 -1.88
N PRO A 192 0.24 -3.70 -2.71
CA PRO A 192 1.13 -3.01 -3.63
C PRO A 192 0.45 -2.61 -4.96
N ARG A 193 1.00 -1.57 -5.60
CA ARG A 193 0.36 -0.79 -6.68
C ARG A 193 0.29 -1.44 -8.09
N PHE A 194 1.00 -2.51 -8.50
CA PHE A 194 0.81 -3.33 -9.77
C PHE A 194 1.72 -4.61 -9.83
N PRO A 195 1.54 -5.61 -10.74
CA PRO A 195 0.31 -6.12 -11.33
C PRO A 195 -0.33 -7.14 -10.38
N LEU A 196 -1.53 -6.78 -9.93
CA LEU A 196 -2.36 -7.61 -9.07
C LEU A 196 -3.05 -8.65 -9.95
N THR A 197 -2.74 -9.92 -9.74
CA THR A 197 -3.57 -10.98 -10.31
C THR A 197 -4.89 -10.96 -9.57
N ARG A 198 -5.95 -10.54 -10.25
CA ARG A 198 -7.29 -10.67 -9.71
C ARG A 198 -7.78 -12.07 -9.98
N ALA A 199 -8.22 -12.73 -8.92
CA ALA A 199 -8.73 -14.08 -8.97
C ALA A 199 -10.00 -14.18 -8.14
N THR A 200 -10.78 -15.21 -8.40
CA THR A 200 -11.97 -15.54 -7.62
C THR A 200 -11.69 -16.77 -6.77
N LEU A 201 -12.43 -16.91 -5.68
CA LEU A 201 -12.47 -18.13 -4.90
C LEU A 201 -13.88 -18.30 -4.33
N ALA A 202 -14.54 -19.38 -4.73
CA ALA A 202 -15.94 -19.61 -4.45
C ALA A 202 -16.16 -20.92 -3.68
N PHE A 203 -17.08 -20.86 -2.72
CA PHE A 203 -17.47 -22.00 -1.90
C PHE A 203 -18.94 -22.37 -2.10
N LEU A 204 -19.18 -23.61 -2.55
CA LEU A 204 -20.53 -24.15 -2.71
C LEU A 204 -20.94 -24.91 -1.45
N ILE A 205 -22.07 -24.51 -0.87
CA ILE A 205 -22.53 -24.99 0.45
C ILE A 205 -23.83 -25.77 0.28
N ARG A 206 -23.86 -27.00 0.78
CA ARG A 206 -25.05 -27.86 0.85
C ARG A 206 -25.30 -28.23 2.31
N GLY A 207 -26.27 -27.59 2.94
CA GLY A 207 -26.54 -27.79 4.37
C GLY A 207 -25.32 -27.47 5.25
N LYS A 208 -24.79 -28.48 5.96
CA LYS A 208 -23.58 -28.36 6.81
C LYS A 208 -22.30 -28.83 6.12
N SER A 209 -22.32 -28.93 4.80
CA SER A 209 -21.18 -29.36 4.00
C SER A 209 -20.78 -28.31 2.97
N VAL A 210 -19.50 -28.27 2.65
CA VAL A 210 -18.91 -27.43 1.60
C VAL A 210 -18.18 -28.31 0.60
N LEU A 211 -18.27 -27.95 -0.68
CA LEU A 211 -17.52 -28.62 -1.74
C LEU A 211 -16.13 -27.98 -1.85
N LEU A 212 -15.09 -28.81 -1.79
CA LEU A 212 -13.70 -28.41 -2.05
C LEU A 212 -13.13 -29.22 -3.21
N GLY A 213 -12.18 -28.67 -3.95
CA GLY A 213 -11.40 -29.38 -4.96
C GLY A 213 -9.95 -29.60 -4.50
N LEU A 214 -9.45 -30.82 -4.68
CA LEU A 214 -8.02 -31.09 -4.55
C LEU A 214 -7.34 -30.68 -5.85
N LYS A 215 -6.46 -29.69 -5.78
CA LYS A 215 -5.77 -29.17 -6.96
C LYS A 215 -4.73 -30.16 -7.48
N LYS A 216 -4.87 -30.57 -8.75
CA LYS A 216 -4.05 -31.61 -9.40
C LYS A 216 -2.81 -31.07 -10.08
N LYS A 217 -2.83 -29.80 -10.51
CA LYS A 217 -1.73 -29.15 -11.25
C LYS A 217 -1.57 -27.67 -10.88
N GLY A 218 -0.41 -27.11 -11.20
CA GLY A 218 -0.14 -25.67 -11.08
C GLY A 218 0.00 -25.16 -9.64
N PHE A 219 -0.27 -23.87 -9.46
CA PHE A 219 -0.13 -23.22 -8.16
C PHE A 219 -1.15 -23.76 -7.16
N GLY A 220 -0.68 -24.21 -5.99
CA GLY A 220 -1.51 -24.85 -4.98
C GLY A 220 -1.75 -26.34 -5.20
N GLN A 221 -1.04 -26.99 -6.13
CA GLN A 221 -1.09 -28.44 -6.31
C GLN A 221 -0.92 -29.18 -4.97
N GLY A 222 -1.81 -30.15 -4.72
CA GLY A 222 -1.83 -30.96 -3.52
C GLY A 222 -2.65 -30.37 -2.36
N TYR A 223 -3.11 -29.13 -2.45
CA TYR A 223 -4.01 -28.51 -1.47
C TYR A 223 -5.48 -28.64 -1.87
N TRP A 224 -6.33 -28.82 -0.87
CA TRP A 224 -7.77 -28.63 -0.99
C TRP A 224 -8.10 -27.14 -0.94
N ASN A 225 -8.97 -26.67 -1.81
CA ASN A 225 -9.45 -25.29 -1.80
C ASN A 225 -10.89 -25.18 -2.34
N GLY A 226 -11.47 -23.99 -2.29
CA GLY A 226 -12.64 -23.64 -3.11
C GLY A 226 -12.31 -23.62 -4.60
N PHE A 227 -13.29 -23.26 -5.42
CA PHE A 227 -13.16 -23.23 -6.88
C PHE A 227 -12.94 -21.80 -7.35
N GLY A 228 -12.02 -21.60 -8.28
CA GLY A 228 -11.70 -20.26 -8.73
C GLY A 228 -10.35 -20.12 -9.42
N GLY A 229 -10.21 -19.01 -10.13
CA GLY A 229 -9.06 -18.73 -10.96
C GLY A 229 -9.02 -17.26 -11.37
N LYS A 230 -8.22 -16.95 -12.38
CA LYS A 230 -7.97 -15.56 -12.78
C LYS A 230 -9.23 -14.95 -13.41
N ILE A 231 -9.46 -13.67 -13.13
CA ILE A 231 -10.48 -12.90 -13.84
C ILE A 231 -9.92 -12.54 -15.23
N GLU A 232 -10.64 -12.90 -16.29
CA GLU A 232 -10.25 -12.61 -17.67
C GLU A 232 -10.73 -11.22 -18.13
N ALA A 233 -10.20 -10.76 -19.26
CA ALA A 233 -10.57 -9.47 -19.82
C ALA A 233 -12.06 -9.43 -20.20
N GLY A 234 -12.79 -8.45 -19.65
CA GLY A 234 -14.23 -8.30 -19.87
C GLY A 234 -15.11 -9.04 -18.86
N GLU A 235 -14.54 -9.81 -17.94
CA GLU A 235 -15.30 -10.48 -16.89
C GLU A 235 -15.51 -9.59 -15.65
N THR A 236 -16.69 -9.67 -15.06
CA THR A 236 -16.87 -9.27 -13.65
C THR A 236 -16.36 -10.38 -12.73
N PRO A 237 -15.99 -10.10 -11.46
CA PRO A 237 -15.62 -11.15 -10.52
C PRO A 237 -16.67 -12.26 -10.37
N THR A 238 -17.96 -11.90 -10.42
CA THR A 238 -19.05 -12.89 -10.36
C THR A 238 -19.10 -13.77 -11.61
N MET A 239 -18.84 -13.22 -12.80
CA MET A 239 -18.76 -13.99 -14.05
C MET A 239 -17.59 -14.97 -14.02
N ALA A 240 -16.41 -14.50 -13.63
CA ALA A 240 -15.23 -15.34 -13.50
C ALA A 240 -15.45 -16.47 -12.49
N ALA A 241 -16.05 -16.19 -11.33
CA ALA A 241 -16.37 -17.22 -10.33
C ALA A 241 -17.33 -18.29 -10.89
N ALA A 242 -18.37 -17.89 -11.62
CA ALA A 242 -19.31 -18.83 -12.23
C ALA A 242 -18.65 -19.71 -13.31
N ARG A 243 -17.79 -19.12 -14.16
CA ARG A 243 -17.00 -19.84 -15.18
C ARG A 243 -16.07 -20.86 -14.53
N GLU A 244 -15.26 -20.44 -13.56
CA GLU A 244 -14.27 -21.30 -12.91
C GLU A 244 -14.94 -22.47 -12.16
N ILE A 245 -16.08 -22.26 -11.49
CA ILE A 245 -16.85 -23.37 -10.89
C ILE A 245 -17.26 -24.39 -11.95
N GLN A 246 -17.75 -23.92 -13.10
CA GLN A 246 -18.16 -24.80 -14.19
C GLN A 246 -16.96 -25.57 -14.79
N GLU A 247 -15.84 -24.89 -15.00
CA GLU A 247 -14.62 -25.45 -15.57
C GLU A 247 -13.91 -26.44 -14.63
N GLU A 248 -13.88 -26.15 -13.33
CA GLU A 248 -13.13 -26.93 -12.36
C GLU A 248 -13.93 -28.11 -11.77
N CYS A 249 -15.27 -28.03 -11.74
CA CYS A 249 -16.09 -29.11 -11.15
C CYS A 249 -17.43 -29.40 -11.84
N GLY A 250 -17.72 -28.80 -13.00
CA GLY A 250 -18.93 -29.09 -13.79
C GLY A 250 -20.24 -28.49 -13.26
N LEU A 251 -20.24 -27.88 -12.08
CA LEU A 251 -21.44 -27.32 -11.46
C LEU A 251 -21.80 -25.95 -12.04
N LYS A 252 -23.10 -25.66 -12.09
CA LYS A 252 -23.62 -24.32 -12.46
C LYS A 252 -24.11 -23.60 -11.22
N ALA A 253 -23.32 -22.66 -10.72
CA ALA A 253 -23.68 -21.84 -9.57
C ALA A 253 -24.47 -20.59 -9.98
N ARG A 254 -25.47 -20.26 -9.17
CA ARG A 254 -26.28 -19.04 -9.25
C ARG A 254 -26.20 -18.31 -7.92
N ASN A 255 -26.71 -17.07 -7.87
CA ASN A 255 -26.79 -16.29 -6.64
C ASN A 255 -25.47 -16.27 -5.83
N LEU A 256 -24.33 -16.17 -6.52
CA LEU A 256 -23.01 -16.06 -5.90
C LEU A 256 -22.96 -14.79 -5.05
N ARG A 257 -22.98 -14.97 -3.74
CA ARG A 257 -22.94 -13.88 -2.77
C ARG A 257 -21.48 -13.52 -2.50
N PRO A 258 -21.08 -12.24 -2.66
CA PRO A 258 -19.78 -11.79 -2.21
C PRO A 258 -19.58 -12.07 -0.72
N ALA A 259 -18.42 -12.59 -0.36
CA ALA A 259 -18.05 -12.92 1.01
C ALA A 259 -16.80 -12.18 1.49
N GLY A 260 -16.33 -11.21 0.70
CA GLY A 260 -15.22 -10.31 1.03
C GLY A 260 -14.03 -10.47 0.08
N LYS A 261 -12.85 -10.10 0.55
CA LYS A 261 -11.62 -10.08 -0.24
C LYS A 261 -10.43 -10.62 0.54
N LEU A 262 -9.63 -11.42 -0.13
CA LEU A 262 -8.34 -11.87 0.37
C LEU A 262 -7.23 -11.29 -0.48
N PHE A 263 -6.10 -11.06 0.14
CA PHE A 263 -4.97 -10.49 -0.53
C PHE A 263 -3.71 -11.27 -0.18
N PHE A 264 -2.94 -11.67 -1.18
CA PHE A 264 -1.80 -12.57 -0.96
C PHE A 264 -0.50 -11.99 -1.48
N HIS A 265 0.51 -12.04 -0.62
CA HIS A 265 1.90 -11.77 -0.94
C HIS A 265 2.72 -13.02 -0.65
N PHE A 266 3.48 -13.47 -1.65
CA PHE A 266 4.47 -14.52 -1.49
C PHE A 266 5.87 -13.89 -1.55
N ASP A 267 6.74 -14.19 -0.59
CA ASP A 267 8.11 -13.66 -0.51
C ASP A 267 8.96 -14.26 -1.64
N ASP A 268 8.81 -15.57 -1.89
CA ASP A 268 9.57 -16.32 -2.89
C ASP A 268 8.95 -16.26 -4.30
N ASP A 269 7.88 -15.50 -4.48
CA ASP A 269 7.19 -15.41 -5.75
C ASP A 269 6.72 -13.98 -6.03
N PRO A 270 7.00 -13.41 -7.22
CA PRO A 270 6.59 -12.05 -7.54
C PRO A 270 5.06 -11.88 -7.64
N ARG A 271 4.29 -12.97 -7.72
CA ARG A 271 2.83 -12.93 -7.80
C ARG A 271 2.23 -12.25 -6.56
N ARG A 272 1.26 -11.39 -6.83
CA ARG A 272 0.37 -10.77 -5.84
C ARG A 272 -1.05 -11.06 -6.27
N ILE A 273 -1.89 -11.51 -5.35
CA ILE A 273 -3.25 -11.97 -5.69
C ILE A 273 -4.27 -11.15 -4.89
N GLU A 274 -5.26 -10.56 -5.57
CA GLU A 274 -6.52 -10.11 -4.96
C GLU A 274 -7.58 -11.17 -5.27
N GLY A 275 -7.93 -11.93 -4.25
CA GLY A 275 -8.95 -12.96 -4.27
C GLY A 275 -10.31 -12.38 -3.90
N PHE A 276 -11.26 -12.41 -4.82
CA PHE A 276 -12.66 -12.08 -4.55
C PHE A 276 -13.37 -13.33 -4.05
N LEU A 277 -13.86 -13.28 -2.80
CA LEU A 277 -14.53 -14.40 -2.17
C LEU A 277 -16.01 -14.44 -2.52
N PHE A 278 -16.49 -15.64 -2.84
CA PHE A 278 -17.91 -15.90 -3.08
C PHE A 278 -18.38 -17.13 -2.33
N ARG A 279 -19.69 -17.15 -2.07
CA ARG A 279 -20.39 -18.35 -1.60
C ARG A 279 -21.71 -18.51 -2.32
N SER A 280 -22.15 -19.76 -2.50
CA SER A 280 -23.50 -20.03 -2.96
C SER A 280 -24.07 -21.32 -2.35
N GLN A 281 -25.39 -21.31 -2.18
CA GLN A 281 -26.21 -22.49 -1.87
C GLN A 281 -27.10 -22.88 -3.06
N ASP A 282 -27.11 -22.07 -4.12
CA ASP A 282 -27.94 -22.22 -5.31
C ASP A 282 -27.05 -22.67 -6.48
N PHE A 283 -27.04 -23.97 -6.74
CA PHE A 283 -26.29 -24.58 -7.83
C PHE A 283 -26.98 -25.86 -8.31
N SER A 284 -26.72 -26.23 -9.56
CA SER A 284 -27.28 -27.42 -10.20
C SER A 284 -26.21 -28.28 -10.85
N GLY A 285 -26.47 -29.58 -10.93
CA GLY A 285 -25.54 -30.59 -11.45
C GLY A 285 -24.91 -31.43 -10.34
N GLU A 286 -24.06 -32.38 -10.72
CA GLU A 286 -23.22 -33.15 -9.81
C GLU A 286 -21.74 -32.80 -10.04
N PRO A 287 -20.92 -32.75 -8.98
CA PRO A 287 -19.52 -32.38 -9.11
C PRO A 287 -18.71 -33.48 -9.81
N GLU A 288 -17.93 -33.08 -10.82
CA GLU A 288 -17.12 -33.99 -11.63
C GLU A 288 -15.62 -33.70 -11.48
N GLU A 289 -14.79 -34.75 -11.52
CA GLU A 289 -13.34 -34.59 -11.53
C GLU A 289 -12.88 -34.10 -12.90
N THR A 290 -12.01 -33.08 -12.89
CA THR A 290 -11.46 -32.45 -14.08
C THR A 290 -9.95 -32.67 -14.17
N ALA A 291 -9.33 -32.14 -15.24
CA ALA A 291 -7.87 -32.10 -15.33
C ALA A 291 -7.24 -31.19 -14.26
N GLU A 292 -8.00 -30.22 -13.74
CA GLU A 292 -7.57 -29.21 -12.76
C GLU A 292 -7.78 -29.68 -11.32
N MET A 293 -8.97 -30.19 -11.02
CA MET A 293 -9.48 -30.34 -9.65
C MET A 293 -10.22 -31.68 -9.47
N ARG A 294 -10.04 -32.29 -8.29
CA ARG A 294 -10.87 -33.43 -7.85
C ARG A 294 -11.81 -33.00 -6.73
N PRO A 295 -13.12 -32.79 -7.01
CA PRO A 295 -14.06 -32.27 -6.04
C PRO A 295 -14.45 -33.32 -4.99
N ARG A 296 -14.72 -32.87 -3.76
CA ARG A 296 -15.24 -33.69 -2.66
C ARG A 296 -16.01 -32.82 -1.66
N TRP A 297 -17.12 -33.36 -1.17
CA TRP A 297 -17.87 -32.76 -0.07
C TRP A 297 -17.19 -33.01 1.27
N PHE A 298 -17.04 -31.95 2.06
CA PHE A 298 -16.56 -31.99 3.45
C PHE A 298 -17.61 -31.40 4.37
N LYS A 299 -17.79 -31.98 5.56
CA LYS A 299 -18.54 -31.30 6.62
C LYS A 299 -17.75 -30.08 7.06
N ILE A 300 -18.43 -28.96 7.30
CA ILE A 300 -17.78 -27.69 7.69
C ILE A 300 -16.98 -27.83 9.00
N GLN A 301 -17.40 -28.72 9.90
CA GLN A 301 -16.71 -28.98 11.17
C GLN A 301 -15.50 -29.92 11.04
N GLU A 302 -15.33 -30.59 9.90
CA GLU A 302 -14.29 -31.60 9.65
C GLU A 302 -13.42 -31.19 8.43
N LEU A 303 -13.19 -29.88 8.26
CA LEU A 303 -12.38 -29.36 7.17
C LEU A 303 -10.93 -29.84 7.30
N PRO A 304 -10.29 -30.28 6.19
CA PRO A 304 -8.95 -30.86 6.23
C PRO A 304 -7.86 -29.78 6.22
N PHE A 305 -7.86 -28.84 7.18
CA PHE A 305 -6.97 -27.67 7.19
C PHE A 305 -5.48 -28.01 7.05
N GLN A 306 -5.04 -29.16 7.56
CA GLN A 306 -3.68 -29.68 7.40
C GLN A 306 -3.29 -30.02 5.95
N LYS A 307 -4.27 -30.10 5.04
CA LYS A 307 -4.11 -30.27 3.60
C LYS A 307 -4.73 -29.10 2.81
N MET A 308 -4.92 -27.97 3.46
CA MET A 308 -5.35 -26.71 2.85
C MET A 308 -4.22 -25.67 2.95
N TRP A 309 -4.42 -24.48 2.41
CA TRP A 309 -3.47 -23.40 2.67
C TRP A 309 -3.52 -23.01 4.15
N GLU A 310 -2.36 -22.61 4.70
CA GLU A 310 -2.23 -22.38 6.14
C GLU A 310 -3.16 -21.26 6.65
N ASP A 311 -3.45 -20.27 5.80
CA ASP A 311 -4.33 -19.15 6.09
C ASP A 311 -5.81 -19.55 6.19
N ASP A 312 -6.23 -20.59 5.46
CA ASP A 312 -7.65 -20.99 5.34
C ASP A 312 -8.28 -21.23 6.73
N ARG A 313 -7.51 -21.73 7.69
CA ARG A 313 -7.99 -22.00 9.06
C ARG A 313 -8.45 -20.75 9.82
N PHE A 314 -7.95 -19.58 9.43
CA PHE A 314 -8.23 -18.31 10.11
C PHE A 314 -9.49 -17.62 9.57
N TRP A 315 -9.73 -17.69 8.26
CA TRP A 315 -10.81 -16.91 7.63
C TRP A 315 -11.96 -17.75 7.08
N LEU A 316 -11.71 -18.97 6.60
CA LEU A 316 -12.73 -19.79 5.93
C LEU A 316 -13.92 -20.13 6.84
N PRO A 317 -13.75 -20.47 8.14
CA PRO A 317 -14.88 -20.71 9.02
C PRO A 317 -15.86 -19.52 9.08
N HIS A 318 -15.36 -18.28 9.01
CA HIS A 318 -16.18 -17.08 9.06
C HIS A 318 -16.98 -16.89 7.77
N VAL A 319 -16.36 -17.11 6.61
CA VAL A 319 -17.02 -17.06 5.30
C VAL A 319 -18.15 -18.08 5.21
N LEU A 320 -17.90 -19.32 5.67
CA LEU A 320 -18.89 -20.40 5.68
C LEU A 320 -20.01 -20.16 6.70
N ALA A 321 -19.74 -19.41 7.77
CA ALA A 321 -20.70 -19.07 8.81
C ALA A 321 -21.58 -17.85 8.49
N GLY A 322 -21.49 -17.27 7.30
CA GLY A 322 -22.34 -16.13 6.95
C GLY A 322 -21.62 -14.78 6.97
N LYS A 323 -20.39 -14.68 7.46
CA LYS A 323 -19.68 -13.39 7.63
C LYS A 323 -18.98 -12.93 6.36
N GLU A 324 -18.61 -11.66 6.32
CA GLU A 324 -17.76 -11.06 5.30
C GLU A 324 -16.33 -10.93 5.85
N VAL A 325 -15.33 -11.29 5.04
CA VAL A 325 -13.91 -11.28 5.47
C VAL A 325 -13.06 -10.40 4.55
N HIS A 326 -12.30 -9.50 5.14
CA HIS A 326 -11.24 -8.75 4.46
C HIS A 326 -9.93 -9.10 5.12
N ALA A 327 -9.01 -9.73 4.40
CA ALA A 327 -7.76 -10.19 4.97
C ALA A 327 -6.63 -10.09 3.98
N THR A 328 -5.41 -9.96 4.50
CA THR A 328 -4.21 -10.11 3.68
C THR A 328 -3.28 -11.09 4.38
N PHE A 329 -2.56 -11.87 3.60
CA PHE A 329 -1.63 -12.89 4.07
C PHE A 329 -0.29 -12.73 3.36
N ARG A 330 0.79 -12.85 4.14
CA ARG A 330 2.15 -12.96 3.63
C ARG A 330 2.64 -14.39 3.82
N PHE A 331 3.25 -14.95 2.79
CA PHE A 331 3.76 -16.31 2.75
C PHE A 331 5.25 -16.32 2.42
N ALA A 332 6.03 -17.12 3.15
CA ALA A 332 7.40 -17.46 2.80
C ALA A 332 7.55 -18.99 2.80
N GLN A 333 8.12 -19.55 1.75
CA GLN A 333 8.36 -20.98 1.57
C GLN A 333 7.10 -21.84 1.79
N LYS A 334 5.96 -21.36 1.26
CA LYS A 334 4.61 -21.93 1.44
C LYS A 334 4.09 -21.96 2.89
N LYS A 335 4.75 -21.26 3.81
CA LYS A 335 4.27 -21.06 5.18
C LYS A 335 3.75 -19.64 5.35
N MET A 336 2.66 -19.49 6.07
CA MET A 336 2.14 -18.18 6.41
C MET A 336 3.06 -17.55 7.45
N VAL A 337 3.51 -16.32 7.17
CA VAL A 337 4.46 -15.60 8.01
C VAL A 337 3.88 -14.33 8.62
N ASP A 338 2.79 -13.80 8.06
CA ASP A 338 2.08 -12.64 8.60
C ASP A 338 0.65 -12.54 8.04
N TYR A 339 -0.27 -11.88 8.77
CA TYR A 339 -1.63 -11.63 8.29
C TYR A 339 -2.37 -10.46 8.97
N SER A 340 -3.30 -9.83 8.22
CA SER A 340 -4.40 -9.02 8.76
C SER A 340 -5.69 -9.76 8.53
N LEU A 341 -6.63 -9.68 9.47
CA LEU A 341 -7.95 -10.25 9.32
C LEU A 341 -9.00 -9.35 9.96
N GLU A 342 -9.87 -8.79 9.12
CA GLU A 342 -11.08 -8.09 9.51
C GLU A 342 -12.30 -8.96 9.19
N ILE A 343 -13.17 -9.15 10.18
CA ILE A 343 -14.40 -9.92 10.04
C ILE A 343 -15.57 -8.99 10.29
N ARG A 344 -16.45 -8.87 9.29
CA ARG A 344 -17.65 -8.05 9.35
C ARG A 344 -18.90 -8.91 9.41
N PRO A 345 -20.01 -8.41 10.01
CA PRO A 345 -21.30 -9.04 9.86
C PRO A 345 -21.64 -9.23 8.36
N GLY A 346 -22.18 -10.39 8.01
CA GLY A 346 -22.61 -10.64 6.63
C GLY A 346 -23.81 -9.78 6.26
N LYS A 347 -23.88 -9.36 4.99
CA LYS A 347 -25.07 -8.75 4.40
C LYS A 347 -26.14 -9.77 4.03
#